data_AF-A0A8D8HDV2-F1
#
_entry.id   AF-A0A8D8HDV2-F1
#
_cell.length_a   1.000
_cell.length_b   1.000
_cell.length_c   1.000
_cell.angle_alpha   90.00
_cell.angle_beta   90.00
_cell.angle_gamma   90.00
#
_symmetry.space_group_name_H-M   'P 1'
#
loop_
_entity.id
_entity.type
_entity.pdbx_description
1 polymer ?
#
loop_
_entity_poly.entity_id
_entity_poly.type
_entity_poly.pdbx_seq_one_letter_code
_entity_poly.pdbx_strand_id
1 'polypeptide(L)'
;GNSRDYDDWAKHGCEGWSWEEVLPYFKKSENNADFKDSPFHSSKGLLGVQRMGDFDSPFVNMIISAAQELGYPKLDDVNGENYLGIVELQGTIRNSARQSVGKAFLSHRPNLHVVKNALVTKIVLEAASAKGVELRLQNGASLVARAKKEVVISAGSVNTPQLLMLSGIGPRNHLDRFGISTIADLPVGQNLQDHVIVAYFLKLKPQIEGESDVVDQYKQYLQTRSGFLSRNGGTHLTLFLNTEQEDSKFPNFQFHYLFFRKNDNNRVLQFLKLMSYENKINQTIYEASTRNDIVIVWITLLKPQSIGQIQLKSASPHDKVRIDAGYLTDADDVRQLVDGLRRQRDFLQTKTFKKHEAVPIRFDIPECNSNYRLDSDEYLKCYISYFSTTIYHPVGTAKMGPIGDKQSVVDLQLKVRGVDSLRVIDASIMPNIVSGNTNAPTIMIAEKGADLIKSDWHMIDQLNVEL
;
A
#
# COMPACT_ATOMS: atom_id res chain seq x y z
N GLY A 1 -0.67 -7.88 5.66
CA GLY A 1 0.50 -8.59 6.20
C GLY A 1 0.00 -9.66 7.14
N ASN A 2 0.76 -10.74 7.30
CA ASN A 2 0.46 -11.85 8.19
C ASN A 2 1.62 -12.09 9.17
N SER A 3 1.47 -13.03 10.09
CA SER A 3 2.49 -13.32 11.12
C SER A 3 3.88 -13.59 10.53
N ARG A 4 3.95 -14.40 9.46
CA ARG A 4 5.21 -14.73 8.77
C ARG A 4 5.99 -13.50 8.35
N ASP A 5 5.34 -12.43 7.90
CA ASP A 5 6.06 -11.23 7.45
C ASP A 5 6.91 -10.60 8.58
N TYR A 6 6.35 -10.52 9.79
CA TYR A 6 7.01 -9.90 10.95
C TYR A 6 7.98 -10.86 11.64
N ASP A 7 7.63 -12.14 11.70
CA ASP A 7 8.54 -13.18 12.19
C ASP A 7 9.77 -13.31 11.27
N ASP A 8 9.60 -13.13 9.96
CA ASP A 8 10.71 -13.04 9.02
C ASP A 8 11.56 -11.79 9.28
N TRP A 9 10.98 -10.64 9.65
CA TRP A 9 11.78 -9.47 10.05
C TRP A 9 12.67 -9.81 11.26
N ALA A 10 12.07 -10.41 12.30
CA ALA A 10 12.79 -10.82 13.51
C ALA A 10 13.88 -11.86 13.21
N LYS A 11 13.57 -12.86 12.37
CA LYS A 11 14.52 -13.89 11.92
C LYS A 11 15.75 -13.31 11.21
N HIS A 12 15.60 -12.17 10.54
CA HIS A 12 16.71 -11.43 9.91
C HIS A 12 17.36 -10.40 10.87
N GLY A 13 17.20 -10.58 12.18
CA GLY A 13 17.86 -9.78 13.21
C GLY A 13 17.08 -8.54 13.65
N CYS A 14 15.85 -8.32 13.18
CA CYS A 14 15.01 -7.23 13.69
C CYS A 14 14.29 -7.64 14.98
N GLU A 15 15.05 -7.98 16.01
CA GLU A 15 14.51 -8.33 17.34
C GLU A 15 13.59 -7.23 17.88
N GLY A 16 12.53 -7.62 18.59
CA GLY A 16 11.47 -6.70 19.00
C GLY A 16 10.35 -6.57 17.98
N TRP A 17 10.53 -7.02 16.72
CA TRP A 17 9.58 -6.81 15.62
C TRP A 17 8.91 -8.09 15.11
N SER A 18 8.91 -9.17 15.89
CA SER A 18 8.14 -10.40 15.58
C SER A 18 6.63 -10.14 15.63
N TRP A 19 5.83 -11.07 15.11
CA TRP A 19 4.36 -10.95 15.11
C TRP A 19 3.79 -10.74 16.52
N GLU A 20 4.27 -11.53 17.48
CA GLU A 20 3.84 -11.44 18.89
C GLU A 20 4.11 -10.04 19.47
N GLU A 21 5.26 -9.45 19.13
CA GLU A 21 5.68 -8.16 19.66
C GLU A 21 4.97 -6.97 18.97
N VAL A 22 4.55 -7.12 17.70
CA VAL A 22 3.86 -6.05 16.96
C VAL A 22 2.33 -6.11 17.03
N LEU A 23 1.74 -7.29 17.29
CA LEU A 23 0.29 -7.46 17.39
C LEU A 23 -0.37 -6.51 18.41
N PRO A 24 0.18 -6.27 19.61
CA PRO A 24 -0.37 -5.28 20.54
C PRO A 24 -0.48 -3.87 19.93
N TYR A 25 0.45 -3.49 19.05
CA TYR A 25 0.48 -2.18 18.40
C TYR A 25 -0.53 -2.06 17.24
N PHE A 26 -0.82 -3.16 16.53
CA PHE A 26 -1.97 -3.21 15.62
C PHE A 26 -3.28 -2.93 16.37
N LYS A 27 -3.46 -3.61 17.51
CA LYS A 27 -4.66 -3.51 18.35
C LYS A 27 -4.80 -2.16 19.05
N LYS A 28 -3.70 -1.50 19.39
CA LYS A 28 -3.71 -0.25 20.17
C LYS A 28 -4.48 0.88 19.49
N SER A 29 -4.30 1.03 18.19
CA SER A 29 -4.93 2.09 17.39
C SER A 29 -6.34 1.73 16.92
N GLU A 30 -6.65 0.44 16.81
CA GLU A 30 -7.86 -0.07 16.17
C GLU A 30 -9.12 0.07 17.04
N ASN A 31 -10.20 0.51 16.40
CA ASN A 31 -11.56 0.48 16.88
C ASN A 31 -12.44 -0.30 15.87
N ASN A 32 -12.33 -1.61 15.93
CA ASN A 32 -13.01 -2.55 15.05
C ASN A 32 -14.49 -2.68 15.46
N ALA A 33 -15.39 -2.44 14.51
CA ALA A 33 -16.83 -2.54 14.74
C ALA A 33 -17.36 -3.97 14.59
N ASP A 34 -16.67 -4.82 13.82
CA ASP A 34 -17.16 -6.13 13.38
C ASP A 34 -16.66 -7.29 14.27
N PHE A 35 -15.41 -7.22 14.76
CA PHE A 35 -14.75 -8.32 15.48
C PHE A 35 -14.36 -7.97 16.93
N LYS A 36 -15.34 -7.82 17.81
CA LYS A 36 -15.12 -7.33 19.18
C LYS A 36 -14.41 -8.31 20.13
N ASP A 37 -14.62 -9.60 19.93
CA ASP A 37 -14.06 -10.67 20.79
C ASP A 37 -12.87 -11.40 20.15
N SER A 38 -12.35 -10.90 19.02
CA SER A 38 -11.22 -11.50 18.33
C SER A 38 -9.90 -11.23 19.08
N PRO A 39 -9.00 -12.22 19.21
CA PRO A 39 -7.67 -11.98 19.78
C PRO A 39 -6.80 -11.10 18.88
N PHE A 40 -7.15 -10.95 17.61
CA PHE A 40 -6.40 -10.17 16.61
C PHE A 40 -6.86 -8.72 16.49
N HIS A 41 -8.05 -8.40 17.00
CA HIS A 41 -8.66 -7.08 16.86
C HIS A 41 -8.87 -6.38 18.20
N SER A 42 -9.13 -5.08 18.12
CA SER A 42 -9.49 -4.24 19.26
C SER A 42 -10.62 -3.29 18.90
N SER A 43 -11.51 -3.03 19.86
CA SER A 43 -12.60 -2.06 19.73
C SER A 43 -12.38 -0.81 20.59
N LYS A 44 -11.14 -0.55 21.03
CA LYS A 44 -10.82 0.46 22.06
C LYS A 44 -10.01 1.64 21.54
N GLY A 45 -9.40 1.52 20.37
CA GLY A 45 -8.57 2.56 19.77
C GLY A 45 -9.35 3.75 19.20
N LEU A 46 -8.62 4.65 18.53
CA LEU A 46 -9.18 5.88 17.95
C LEU A 46 -9.57 5.73 16.48
N LEU A 47 -8.98 4.75 15.78
CA LEU A 47 -9.17 4.54 14.35
C LEU A 47 -10.32 3.55 14.11
N GLY A 48 -11.43 4.05 13.58
CA GLY A 48 -12.55 3.22 13.14
C GLY A 48 -12.13 2.27 12.02
N VAL A 49 -12.42 1.00 12.23
CA VAL A 49 -12.27 -0.07 11.25
C VAL A 49 -13.60 -0.82 11.19
N GLN A 50 -14.19 -0.89 10.01
CA GLN A 50 -15.46 -1.60 9.81
C GLN A 50 -15.59 -2.04 8.36
N ARG A 51 -16.46 -3.03 8.12
CA ARG A 51 -16.92 -3.41 6.78
C ARG A 51 -17.60 -2.21 6.11
N MET A 52 -17.42 -2.13 4.80
CA MET A 52 -18.13 -1.15 3.96
C MET A 52 -19.59 -1.59 3.85
N GLY A 53 -20.54 -0.63 3.85
CA GLY A 53 -21.97 -0.92 4.02
C GLY A 53 -22.58 -1.90 3.01
N ASP A 54 -23.79 -2.38 3.32
CA ASP A 54 -24.42 -3.60 2.78
C ASP A 54 -24.12 -3.93 1.32
N PHE A 55 -23.73 -5.19 1.20
CA PHE A 55 -23.11 -5.79 0.05
C PHE A 55 -24.06 -6.86 -0.52
N ASP A 56 -25.00 -6.43 -1.37
CA ASP A 56 -25.74 -7.34 -2.25
C ASP A 56 -25.59 -6.86 -3.69
N SER A 57 -24.47 -7.22 -4.31
CA SER A 57 -24.23 -7.00 -5.73
C SER A 57 -24.15 -8.35 -6.45
N PRO A 58 -24.90 -8.52 -7.56
CA PRO A 58 -24.79 -9.71 -8.39
C PRO A 58 -23.35 -10.05 -8.80
N PHE A 59 -22.50 -9.04 -9.03
CA PHE A 59 -21.09 -9.24 -9.38
C PHE A 59 -20.29 -9.93 -8.31
N VAL A 60 -20.45 -9.55 -7.05
CA VAL A 60 -19.64 -10.12 -5.98
C VAL A 60 -20.16 -11.48 -5.57
N ASN A 61 -21.48 -11.69 -5.57
CA ASN A 61 -22.03 -13.04 -5.43
C ASN A 61 -21.51 -13.96 -6.54
N MET A 62 -21.38 -13.45 -7.78
CA MET A 62 -20.77 -14.18 -8.91
C MET A 62 -19.30 -14.50 -8.65
N ILE A 63 -18.47 -13.54 -8.23
CA ILE A 63 -17.05 -13.83 -7.95
C ILE A 63 -16.88 -14.79 -6.77
N ILE A 64 -17.64 -14.61 -5.67
CA ILE A 64 -17.62 -15.51 -4.51
C ILE A 64 -18.01 -16.93 -4.93
N SER A 65 -19.11 -17.09 -5.68
CA SER A 65 -19.55 -18.40 -6.15
C SER A 65 -18.50 -19.07 -7.03
N ALA A 66 -17.88 -18.33 -7.95
CA ALA A 66 -16.82 -18.85 -8.81
C ALA A 66 -15.56 -19.24 -8.01
N ALA A 67 -15.19 -18.44 -7.00
CA ALA A 67 -14.08 -18.78 -6.12
C ALA A 67 -14.36 -20.06 -5.32
N GLN A 68 -15.58 -20.23 -4.80
CA GLN A 68 -16.01 -21.44 -4.10
C GLN A 68 -16.05 -22.67 -5.01
N GLU A 69 -16.45 -22.53 -6.28
CA GLU A 69 -16.38 -23.62 -7.27
C GLU A 69 -14.95 -24.11 -7.51
N LEU A 70 -13.95 -23.25 -7.32
CA LEU A 70 -12.52 -23.57 -7.39
C LEU A 70 -11.93 -24.00 -6.04
N GLY A 71 -12.75 -24.12 -5.00
CA GLY A 71 -12.33 -24.56 -3.66
C GLY A 71 -11.79 -23.46 -2.75
N TYR A 72 -11.86 -22.18 -3.14
CA TYR A 72 -11.47 -21.08 -2.27
C TYR A 72 -12.60 -20.80 -1.26
N PRO A 73 -12.34 -20.89 0.07
CA PRO A 73 -13.35 -20.61 1.07
C PRO A 73 -13.69 -19.11 1.09
N LYS A 74 -14.93 -18.76 1.46
CA LYS A 74 -15.26 -17.40 1.86
C LYS A 74 -14.77 -17.20 3.29
N LEU A 75 -13.93 -16.20 3.51
CA LEU A 75 -13.47 -15.81 4.83
C LEU A 75 -14.33 -14.68 5.38
N ASP A 76 -14.58 -14.72 6.68
CA ASP A 76 -15.13 -13.57 7.40
C ASP A 76 -14.06 -12.51 7.69
N ASP A 77 -12.87 -12.96 8.06
CA ASP A 77 -11.74 -12.14 8.45
C ASP A 77 -10.44 -12.73 7.92
N VAL A 78 -9.73 -11.95 7.10
CA VAL A 78 -8.40 -12.31 6.56
C VAL A 78 -7.25 -11.79 7.43
N ASN A 79 -7.53 -10.93 8.41
CA ASN A 79 -6.55 -10.45 9.38
C ASN A 79 -6.54 -11.27 10.67
N GLY A 80 -7.39 -12.30 10.75
CA GLY A 80 -7.45 -13.27 11.84
C GLY A 80 -6.58 -14.50 11.60
N GLU A 81 -7.14 -15.69 11.85
CA GLU A 81 -6.40 -16.97 11.82
C GLU A 81 -6.12 -17.49 10.40
N ASN A 82 -6.98 -17.17 9.43
CA ASN A 82 -6.94 -17.73 8.09
C ASN A 82 -6.63 -16.66 7.04
N TYR A 83 -5.63 -16.91 6.20
CA TYR A 83 -5.15 -15.93 5.20
C TYR A 83 -5.53 -16.26 3.76
N LEU A 84 -6.08 -17.45 3.48
CA LEU A 84 -6.37 -17.92 2.13
C LEU A 84 -7.87 -18.06 1.90
N GLY A 85 -8.37 -17.38 0.87
CA GLY A 85 -9.78 -17.37 0.55
C GLY A 85 -10.27 -16.01 0.06
N ILE A 86 -11.54 -15.97 -0.31
CA ILE A 86 -12.21 -14.76 -0.78
C ILE A 86 -12.88 -14.04 0.39
N VAL A 87 -12.68 -12.72 0.48
CA VAL A 87 -13.10 -11.91 1.62
C VAL A 87 -13.59 -10.55 1.17
N GLU A 88 -14.53 -10.00 1.92
CA GLU A 88 -14.93 -8.60 1.83
C GLU A 88 -14.16 -7.81 2.89
N LEU A 89 -13.20 -7.01 2.46
CA LEU A 89 -12.27 -6.30 3.33
C LEU A 89 -12.97 -5.21 4.16
N GLN A 90 -12.51 -5.06 5.41
CA GLN A 90 -12.78 -3.88 6.22
C GLN A 90 -12.02 -2.65 5.67
N GLY A 91 -12.55 -1.47 5.95
CA GLY A 91 -11.87 -0.21 5.66
C GLY A 91 -11.62 0.61 6.92
N THR A 92 -10.63 1.51 6.86
CA THR A 92 -10.44 2.57 7.88
C THR A 92 -11.52 3.64 7.70
N ILE A 93 -12.72 3.31 8.18
CA ILE A 93 -13.93 4.12 8.05
C ILE A 93 -14.65 4.13 9.40
N ARG A 94 -15.45 5.18 9.61
CA ARG A 94 -16.33 5.29 10.77
C ARG A 94 -17.65 5.89 10.32
N ASN A 95 -18.75 5.22 10.65
CA ASN A 95 -20.09 5.59 10.18
C ASN A 95 -20.12 5.72 8.64
N SER A 96 -19.53 4.74 7.95
CA SER A 96 -19.47 4.65 6.48
C SER A 96 -18.78 5.83 5.78
N ALA A 97 -17.97 6.60 6.51
CA ALA A 97 -17.15 7.66 5.96
C ALA A 97 -15.67 7.38 6.23
N ARG A 98 -14.79 7.72 5.28
CA ARG A 98 -13.34 7.61 5.45
C ARG A 98 -12.89 8.29 6.75
N GLN A 99 -12.14 7.55 7.56
CA GLN A 99 -11.41 8.10 8.69
C GLN A 99 -9.92 8.02 8.40
N SER A 100 -9.33 9.17 8.04
CA SER A 100 -7.87 9.27 7.89
C SER A 100 -7.20 9.25 9.26
N VAL A 101 -5.91 8.88 9.29
CA VAL A 101 -5.07 8.99 10.51
C VAL A 101 -5.05 10.41 11.05
N GLY A 102 -5.05 11.44 10.19
CA GLY A 102 -5.18 12.83 10.61
C GLY A 102 -6.48 13.09 11.38
N LYS A 103 -7.61 12.58 10.90
CA LYS A 103 -8.91 12.72 11.59
C LYS A 103 -8.98 11.90 12.88
N ALA A 104 -8.30 10.75 12.94
CA ALA A 104 -8.29 9.88 14.11
C ALA A 104 -7.38 10.39 15.24
N PHE A 105 -6.18 10.87 14.91
CA PHE A 105 -5.12 11.12 15.90
C PHE A 105 -4.78 12.60 16.10
N LEU A 106 -5.02 13.48 15.12
CA LEU A 106 -4.76 14.91 15.26
C LEU A 106 -6.00 15.61 15.84
N SER A 107 -6.06 15.70 17.17
CA SER A 107 -7.01 16.55 17.89
C SER A 107 -6.37 17.88 18.29
N HIS A 108 -7.15 18.93 18.46
CA HIS A 108 -6.63 20.18 19.04
C HIS A 108 -6.19 19.93 20.50
N ARG A 109 -4.92 20.20 20.80
CA ARG A 109 -4.34 20.14 22.15
C ARG A 109 -3.39 21.32 22.32
N PRO A 110 -3.31 21.95 23.50
CA PRO A 110 -2.48 23.13 23.72
C PRO A 110 -0.98 22.86 23.50
N ASN A 111 -0.54 21.61 23.62
CA ASN A 111 0.84 21.16 23.41
C ASN A 111 1.12 20.59 22.01
N LEU A 112 0.16 20.64 21.08
CA LEU A 112 0.31 20.16 19.70
C LEU A 112 0.15 21.31 18.70
N HIS A 113 1.24 21.63 18.02
CA HIS A 113 1.27 22.65 16.98
C HIS A 113 1.32 21.99 15.59
N VAL A 114 0.32 22.26 14.75
CA VAL A 114 0.25 21.73 13.38
C VAL A 114 0.43 22.87 12.38
N VAL A 115 1.53 22.83 11.62
CA VAL A 115 1.79 23.79 10.54
C VAL A 115 1.48 23.10 9.22
N LYS A 116 0.48 23.60 8.49
CA LYS A 116 0.08 23.10 7.17
C LYS A 116 0.78 23.89 6.06
N ASN A 117 0.82 23.31 4.87
CA ASN A 117 1.40 23.93 3.67
C ASN A 117 2.84 24.42 3.90
N ALA A 118 3.61 23.60 4.62
CA ALA A 118 5.01 23.83 4.95
C ALA A 118 5.82 22.65 4.44
N LEU A 119 6.74 22.91 3.50
CA LEU A 119 7.67 21.90 3.00
C LEU A 119 8.92 21.93 3.87
N VAL A 120 9.22 20.82 4.56
CA VAL A 120 10.52 20.66 5.22
C VAL A 120 11.58 20.46 4.14
N THR A 121 12.59 21.32 4.12
CA THR A 121 13.62 21.36 3.07
C THR A 121 14.94 20.73 3.52
N LYS A 122 15.25 20.81 4.83
CA LYS A 122 16.51 20.32 5.39
C LYS A 122 16.41 20.04 6.89
N ILE A 123 17.18 19.08 7.37
CA ILE A 123 17.41 18.84 8.80
C ILE A 123 18.56 19.74 9.26
N VAL A 124 18.36 20.47 10.36
CA VAL A 124 19.41 21.30 10.96
C VAL A 124 20.27 20.43 11.86
N LEU A 125 21.53 20.24 11.47
CA LEU A 125 22.49 19.35 12.14
C LEU A 125 23.63 20.16 12.76
N GLU A 126 23.99 19.81 13.99
CA GLU A 126 25.15 20.34 14.72
C GLU A 126 25.95 19.17 15.28
N ALA A 127 27.20 18.99 14.86
CA ALA A 127 28.06 17.85 15.23
C ALA A 127 27.36 16.48 15.11
N ALA A 128 26.71 16.23 13.96
CA ALA A 128 25.91 15.03 13.70
C ALA A 128 24.73 14.79 14.67
N SER A 129 24.21 15.84 15.31
CA SER A 129 22.99 15.78 16.12
C SER A 129 21.91 16.67 15.51
N ALA A 130 20.69 16.13 15.35
CA ALA A 130 19.55 16.89 14.81
C ALA A 130 19.01 17.88 15.85
N LYS A 131 18.97 19.17 15.47
CA LYS A 131 18.53 20.30 16.32
C LYS A 131 17.24 20.94 15.83
N GLY A 132 16.65 20.43 14.77
CA GLY A 132 15.43 20.98 14.19
C GLY A 132 15.35 20.76 12.70
N VAL A 133 14.43 21.49 12.06
CA VAL A 133 14.20 21.44 10.62
C VAL A 133 14.05 22.84 10.05
N GLU A 134 14.56 23.02 8.84
CA GLU A 134 14.24 24.16 7.99
C GLU A 134 12.97 23.84 7.19
N LEU A 135 12.03 24.78 7.15
CA LEU A 135 10.79 24.64 6.41
C LEU A 135 10.49 25.89 5.59
N ARG A 136 9.93 25.67 4.39
CA ARG A 136 9.44 26.72 3.51
C ARG A 136 7.92 26.74 3.51
N LEU A 137 7.36 27.89 3.86
CA LEU A 137 5.93 28.14 3.86
C LEU A 137 5.42 28.44 2.44
N GLN A 138 4.11 28.29 2.24
CA GLN A 138 3.45 28.56 0.96
C GLN A 138 3.63 30.01 0.47
N ASN A 139 3.80 30.98 1.38
CA ASN A 139 4.09 32.38 1.04
C ASN A 139 5.57 32.63 0.66
N GLY A 140 6.39 31.57 0.60
CA GLY A 140 7.80 31.63 0.27
C GLY A 140 8.74 31.88 1.45
N ALA A 141 8.22 32.22 2.63
CA ALA A 141 9.02 32.44 3.83
C ALA A 141 9.71 31.14 4.29
N SER A 142 10.94 31.28 4.77
CA SER A 142 11.70 30.16 5.36
C SER A 142 11.78 30.34 6.86
N LEU A 143 11.53 29.26 7.60
CA LEU A 143 11.58 29.22 9.07
C LEU A 143 12.45 28.05 9.53
N VAL A 144 13.01 28.19 10.72
CA VAL A 144 13.69 27.09 11.41
C VAL A 144 12.90 26.73 12.67
N ALA A 145 12.36 25.52 12.69
CA ALA A 145 11.73 24.95 13.88
C ALA A 145 12.77 24.14 14.66
N ARG A 146 13.17 24.61 15.85
CA ARG A 146 14.16 23.94 16.69
C ARG A 146 13.52 22.86 17.56
N ALA A 147 14.23 21.74 17.73
CA ALA A 147 13.82 20.62 18.56
C ALA A 147 14.74 20.50 19.78
N LYS A 148 14.17 20.47 20.99
CA LYS A 148 14.94 20.31 22.25
C LYS A 148 15.32 18.85 22.53
N LYS A 149 14.51 17.91 22.04
CA LYS A 149 14.65 16.47 22.30
C LYS A 149 15.14 15.74 21.05
N GLU A 150 14.25 15.61 20.06
CA GLU A 150 14.52 14.87 18.83
C GLU A 150 13.69 15.39 17.64
N VAL A 151 14.14 15.04 16.44
CA VAL A 151 13.43 15.19 15.17
C VAL A 151 12.96 13.81 14.71
N VAL A 152 11.69 13.71 14.32
CA VAL A 152 11.10 12.49 13.75
C VAL A 152 10.70 12.76 12.31
N ILE A 153 11.20 11.95 11.38
CA ILE A 153 10.83 11.99 9.97
C ILE A 153 9.70 11.00 9.72
N SER A 154 8.59 11.48 9.17
CA SER A 154 7.44 10.68 8.74
C SER A 154 6.96 11.14 7.36
N ALA A 155 7.89 11.36 6.44
CA ALA A 155 7.61 11.92 5.11
C ALA A 155 7.25 10.84 4.08
N GLY A 156 7.27 9.56 4.48
CA GLY A 156 6.93 8.41 3.65
C GLY A 156 8.09 7.96 2.76
N SER A 157 7.97 6.78 2.17
CA SER A 157 9.02 6.07 1.41
C SER A 157 9.57 6.79 0.18
N VAL A 158 9.00 7.93 -0.22
CA VAL A 158 9.50 8.75 -1.33
C VAL A 158 10.23 9.98 -0.83
N ASN A 159 9.64 10.73 0.12
CA ASN A 159 10.19 12.02 0.54
C ASN A 159 11.16 11.90 1.73
N THR A 160 11.03 10.86 2.56
CA THR A 160 12.00 10.57 3.63
C THR A 160 13.42 10.41 3.10
N PRO A 161 13.71 9.57 2.09
CA PRO A 161 15.06 9.47 1.55
C PRO A 161 15.52 10.78 0.88
N GLN A 162 14.62 11.55 0.26
CA GLN A 162 14.96 12.87 -0.29
C GLN A 162 15.46 13.81 0.81
N LEU A 163 14.69 13.95 1.90
CA LEU A 163 15.02 14.85 3.00
C LEU A 163 16.33 14.45 3.68
N LEU A 164 16.54 13.16 3.92
CA LEU A 164 17.80 12.64 4.46
C LEU A 164 18.99 12.99 3.55
N MET A 165 18.89 12.69 2.25
CA MET A 165 19.97 12.97 1.29
C MET A 165 20.28 14.46 1.17
N LEU A 166 19.26 15.33 1.08
CA LEU A 166 19.44 16.79 1.05
C LEU A 166 20.04 17.35 2.35
N SER A 167 19.92 16.59 3.44
CA SER A 167 20.54 16.91 4.73
C SER A 167 21.93 16.31 4.90
N GLY A 168 22.51 15.69 3.87
CA GLY A 168 23.84 15.08 3.93
C GLY A 168 23.87 13.65 4.48
N ILE A 169 22.72 12.98 4.59
CA ILE A 169 22.58 11.61 5.10
C ILE A 169 22.16 10.71 3.94
N GLY A 170 23.09 9.91 3.41
CA GLY A 170 22.84 9.06 2.25
C GLY A 170 24.13 8.61 1.56
N PRO A 171 24.04 7.97 0.38
CA PRO A 171 25.21 7.37 -0.24
C PRO A 171 26.20 8.45 -0.67
N ARG A 172 27.42 8.44 -0.11
CA ARG A 172 28.43 9.50 -0.31
C ARG A 172 28.65 9.85 -1.78
N ASN A 173 28.90 8.85 -2.61
CA ASN A 173 29.13 9.04 -4.05
C ASN A 173 27.95 9.73 -4.76
N HIS A 174 26.72 9.50 -4.29
CA HIS A 174 25.54 10.15 -4.85
C HIS A 174 25.39 11.60 -4.36
N LEU A 175 25.70 11.86 -3.08
CA LEU A 175 25.67 13.20 -2.50
C LEU A 175 26.73 14.13 -3.12
N ASP A 176 27.95 13.61 -3.33
CA ASP A 176 29.07 14.34 -3.91
C ASP A 176 28.75 14.89 -5.31
N ARG A 177 28.00 14.12 -6.12
CA ARG A 177 27.53 14.55 -7.46
C ARG A 177 26.64 15.80 -7.44
N PHE A 178 26.02 16.10 -6.31
CA PHE A 178 25.17 17.28 -6.13
C PHE A 178 25.83 18.34 -5.24
N GLY A 179 27.10 18.18 -4.90
CA GLY A 179 27.84 19.10 -4.03
C GLY A 179 27.31 19.13 -2.59
N ILE A 180 26.69 18.04 -2.13
CA ILE A 180 26.16 17.93 -0.77
C ILE A 180 27.21 17.26 0.11
N SER A 181 27.68 17.96 1.15
CA SER A 181 28.61 17.39 2.12
C SER A 181 28.00 16.19 2.85
N THR A 182 28.69 15.06 2.81
CA THR A 182 28.25 13.84 3.50
C THR A 182 28.51 13.93 5.00
N ILE A 183 27.45 13.82 5.80
CA ILE A 183 27.47 13.73 7.27
C ILE A 183 27.47 12.26 7.69
N ALA A 184 26.59 11.44 7.08
CA ALA A 184 26.53 10.01 7.32
C ALA A 184 26.36 9.28 5.98
N ASP A 185 27.29 8.35 5.72
CA ASP A 185 27.31 7.53 4.50
C ASP A 185 26.45 6.29 4.73
N LEU A 186 25.19 6.38 4.31
CA LEU A 186 24.16 5.37 4.53
C LEU A 186 23.46 5.01 3.21
N PRO A 187 22.91 3.79 3.05
CA PRO A 187 22.23 3.35 1.83
C PRO A 187 20.81 3.95 1.67
N VAL A 188 20.63 5.23 2.03
CA VAL A 188 19.35 5.94 1.93
C VAL A 188 18.86 5.94 0.48
N GLY A 189 17.58 5.64 0.31
CA GLY A 189 16.92 5.57 -0.98
C GLY A 189 17.04 4.22 -1.68
N GLN A 190 17.90 3.31 -1.22
CA GLN A 190 17.99 1.94 -1.75
C GLN A 190 16.86 1.06 -1.17
N ASN A 191 16.72 -0.17 -1.65
CA ASN A 191 15.72 -1.13 -1.15
C ASN A 191 14.26 -0.62 -1.26
N LEU A 192 13.96 0.15 -2.31
CA LEU A 192 12.57 0.50 -2.61
C LEU A 192 11.84 -0.79 -3.00
N GLN A 193 10.86 -1.19 -2.20
CA GLN A 193 9.98 -2.30 -2.51
C GLN A 193 8.56 -1.76 -2.67
N ASP A 194 7.80 -2.31 -3.61
CA ASP A 194 6.39 -1.98 -3.79
C ASP A 194 5.67 -3.20 -4.36
N HIS A 195 4.39 -3.31 -4.09
CA HIS A 195 3.55 -4.34 -4.67
C HIS A 195 3.26 -4.00 -6.13
N VAL A 196 3.79 -4.82 -7.04
CA VAL A 196 3.44 -4.75 -8.46
C VAL A 196 2.09 -5.43 -8.69
N ILE A 197 1.22 -4.76 -9.44
CA ILE A 197 -0.05 -5.30 -9.91
C ILE A 197 -0.03 -5.49 -11.42
N VAL A 198 -0.70 -6.54 -11.90
CA VAL A 198 -1.04 -6.70 -13.31
C VAL A 198 -2.55 -6.67 -13.43
N ALA A 199 -3.07 -5.78 -14.27
CA ALA A 199 -4.50 -5.73 -14.55
C ALA A 199 -4.89 -6.78 -15.60
N TYR A 200 -5.87 -7.64 -15.29
CA TYR A 200 -6.47 -8.58 -16.23
C TYR A 200 -7.93 -8.21 -16.49
N PHE A 201 -8.32 -8.12 -17.77
CA PHE A 201 -9.61 -7.57 -18.16
C PHE A 201 -10.53 -8.65 -18.74
N LEU A 202 -11.75 -8.70 -18.21
CA LEU A 202 -12.82 -9.59 -18.65
C LEU A 202 -14.01 -8.76 -19.11
N LYS A 203 -14.68 -9.24 -20.16
CA LYS A 203 -16.01 -8.78 -20.56
C LYS A 203 -17.02 -9.89 -20.27
N LEU A 204 -18.19 -9.51 -19.78
CA LEU A 204 -19.27 -10.40 -19.38
C LEU A 204 -20.57 -9.93 -20.02
N LYS A 205 -21.52 -10.87 -20.15
CA LYS A 205 -22.88 -10.53 -20.54
C LYS A 205 -23.50 -9.54 -19.53
N PRO A 206 -24.04 -8.41 -20.00
CA PRO A 206 -24.67 -7.41 -19.14
C PRO A 206 -25.72 -8.02 -18.20
N GLN A 207 -25.59 -7.75 -16.90
CA GLN A 207 -26.59 -8.13 -15.89
C GLN A 207 -27.57 -6.99 -15.61
N ILE A 208 -27.07 -5.76 -15.57
CA ILE A 208 -27.82 -4.53 -15.30
C ILE A 208 -27.21 -3.42 -16.16
N GLU A 209 -28.03 -2.63 -16.85
CA GLU A 209 -27.55 -1.54 -17.71
C GLU A 209 -27.63 -0.17 -17.04
N GLY A 210 -26.72 0.73 -17.44
CA GLY A 210 -26.84 2.17 -17.20
C GLY A 210 -26.07 2.69 -15.98
N GLU A 211 -25.84 4.00 -16.00
CA GLU A 211 -25.26 4.75 -14.89
C GLU A 211 -26.28 4.82 -13.74
N SER A 212 -25.81 4.63 -12.51
CA SER A 212 -26.59 5.12 -11.37
C SER A 212 -26.41 6.63 -11.33
N ASP A 213 -27.53 7.36 -11.34
CA ASP A 213 -27.54 8.81 -11.33
C ASP A 213 -26.67 9.34 -10.17
N VAL A 214 -25.68 10.18 -10.49
CA VAL A 214 -24.71 10.70 -9.53
C VAL A 214 -25.41 11.49 -8.42
N VAL A 215 -26.45 12.27 -8.74
CA VAL A 215 -27.25 13.02 -7.77
C VAL A 215 -27.95 12.06 -6.82
N ASP A 216 -28.50 10.95 -7.31
CA ASP A 216 -29.14 9.95 -6.46
C ASP A 216 -28.13 9.22 -5.55
N GLN A 217 -26.92 8.94 -6.04
CA GLN A 217 -25.84 8.41 -5.18
C GLN A 217 -25.47 9.37 -4.06
N TYR A 218 -25.37 10.68 -4.37
CA TYR A 218 -25.11 11.71 -3.36
C TYR A 218 -26.25 11.80 -2.34
N LYS A 219 -27.51 11.84 -2.81
CA LYS A 219 -28.69 11.87 -1.94
C LYS A 219 -28.72 10.66 -1.00
N GLN A 220 -28.54 9.45 -1.55
CA GLN A 220 -28.53 8.22 -0.76
C GLN A 220 -27.44 8.27 0.32
N TYR A 221 -26.22 8.66 -0.04
CA TYR A 221 -25.11 8.74 0.89
C TYR A 221 -25.32 9.80 1.98
N LEU A 222 -25.85 10.98 1.63
CA LEU A 222 -26.12 12.05 2.59
C LEU A 222 -27.26 11.72 3.56
N GLN A 223 -28.32 11.04 3.07
CA GLN A 223 -29.49 10.71 3.87
C GLN A 223 -29.26 9.49 4.77
N THR A 224 -28.58 8.45 4.27
CA THR A 224 -28.52 7.14 4.94
C THR A 224 -27.12 6.62 5.20
N ARG A 225 -26.07 7.33 4.72
CA ARG A 225 -24.67 6.86 4.76
C ARG A 225 -24.48 5.47 4.13
N SER A 226 -25.29 5.17 3.11
CA SER A 226 -25.26 3.93 2.34
C SER A 226 -25.02 4.20 0.85
N GLY A 227 -25.05 3.15 0.03
CA GLY A 227 -24.92 3.25 -1.42
C GLY A 227 -23.48 3.18 -1.92
N PHE A 228 -23.26 3.59 -3.17
CA PHE A 228 -21.96 3.43 -3.82
C PHE A 228 -20.86 4.32 -3.19
N LEU A 229 -21.19 5.53 -2.75
CA LEU A 229 -20.23 6.51 -2.22
C LEU A 229 -19.71 6.20 -0.80
N SER A 230 -20.32 5.27 -0.09
CA SER A 230 -19.78 4.75 1.18
C SER A 230 -18.71 3.66 0.98
N ARG A 231 -18.26 3.43 -0.26
CA ARG A 231 -17.38 2.31 -0.67
C ARG A 231 -16.04 2.81 -1.20
N ASN A 232 -15.10 1.87 -1.36
CA ASN A 232 -13.78 2.11 -1.95
C ASN A 232 -13.70 1.87 -3.48
N GLY A 233 -14.84 1.82 -4.19
CA GLY A 233 -14.87 1.73 -5.65
C GLY A 233 -14.62 0.33 -6.25
N GLY A 234 -14.59 -0.73 -5.44
CA GLY A 234 -14.58 -2.13 -5.92
C GLY A 234 -13.56 -3.03 -5.23
N THR A 235 -12.47 -2.47 -4.69
CA THR A 235 -11.36 -3.23 -4.09
C THR A 235 -11.68 -3.85 -2.72
N HIS A 236 -12.93 -3.81 -2.26
CA HIS A 236 -13.35 -4.47 -1.02
C HIS A 236 -13.42 -6.00 -1.21
N LEU A 237 -13.86 -6.51 -2.37
CA LEU A 237 -13.83 -7.94 -2.62
C LEU A 237 -12.45 -8.37 -3.10
N THR A 238 -11.82 -9.24 -2.32
CA THR A 238 -10.44 -9.66 -2.54
C THR A 238 -10.28 -11.16 -2.35
N LEU A 239 -9.52 -11.81 -3.22
CA LEU A 239 -9.07 -13.19 -3.06
C LEU A 239 -7.59 -13.23 -2.68
N PHE A 240 -7.27 -13.90 -1.58
CA PHE A 240 -5.89 -14.24 -1.22
C PHE A 240 -5.66 -15.72 -1.51
N LEU A 241 -4.56 -16.02 -2.21
CA LEU A 241 -4.25 -17.39 -2.62
C LEU A 241 -2.74 -17.66 -2.64
N ASN A 242 -2.39 -18.94 -2.67
CA ASN A 242 -1.03 -19.41 -2.90
C ASN A 242 -0.94 -20.17 -4.23
N THR A 243 0.05 -19.85 -5.08
CA THR A 243 0.29 -20.56 -6.35
C THR A 243 1.53 -21.44 -6.35
N GLU A 244 2.40 -21.32 -5.35
CA GLU A 244 3.72 -21.97 -5.31
C GLU A 244 3.74 -23.23 -4.44
N GLN A 245 2.95 -23.25 -3.36
CA GLN A 245 2.96 -24.30 -2.35
C GLN A 245 1.53 -24.63 -1.93
N GLU A 246 1.07 -25.84 -2.29
CA GLU A 246 -0.30 -26.30 -2.06
C GLU A 246 -0.70 -26.29 -0.57
N ASP A 247 0.23 -26.64 0.32
CA ASP A 247 -0.01 -26.71 1.78
C ASP A 247 0.36 -25.42 2.54
N SER A 248 0.83 -24.38 1.86
CA SER A 248 1.19 -23.12 2.52
C SER A 248 -0.07 -22.41 3.02
N LYS A 249 -0.08 -21.99 4.29
CA LYS A 249 -1.17 -21.17 4.85
C LYS A 249 -1.10 -19.69 4.45
N PHE A 250 -0.03 -19.27 3.80
CA PHE A 250 0.23 -17.85 3.54
C PHE A 250 0.10 -17.53 2.05
N PRO A 251 -0.55 -16.42 1.67
CA PRO A 251 -0.70 -16.04 0.27
C PRO A 251 0.61 -15.49 -0.31
N ASN A 252 0.83 -15.74 -1.60
CA ASN A 252 1.77 -14.96 -2.43
C ASN A 252 1.04 -14.00 -3.38
N PHE A 253 -0.29 -14.16 -3.53
CA PHE A 253 -1.13 -13.31 -4.37
C PHE A 253 -2.31 -12.71 -3.62
N GLN A 254 -2.64 -11.48 -4.01
CA GLN A 254 -3.88 -10.77 -3.65
C GLN A 254 -4.57 -10.30 -4.93
N PHE A 255 -5.79 -10.78 -5.19
CA PHE A 255 -6.58 -10.39 -6.36
C PHE A 255 -7.69 -9.46 -5.93
N HIS A 256 -7.67 -8.21 -6.40
CA HIS A 256 -8.78 -7.28 -6.22
C HIS A 256 -9.69 -7.30 -7.44
N TYR A 257 -11.00 -7.31 -7.22
CA TYR A 257 -11.98 -7.33 -8.30
C TYR A 257 -12.67 -5.97 -8.43
N LEU A 258 -12.51 -5.31 -9.58
CA LEU A 258 -13.21 -4.08 -9.92
C LEU A 258 -14.26 -4.37 -10.98
N PHE A 259 -15.39 -3.68 -10.88
CA PHE A 259 -16.57 -3.95 -11.72
C PHE A 259 -17.12 -2.65 -12.30
N PHE A 260 -17.41 -2.68 -13.60
CA PHE A 260 -18.10 -1.62 -14.33
C PHE A 260 -19.29 -2.23 -15.06
N ARG A 261 -20.44 -1.57 -14.94
CA ARG A 261 -21.62 -1.97 -15.70
C ARG A 261 -21.49 -1.50 -17.14
N LYS A 262 -22.20 -2.17 -18.04
CA LYS A 262 -22.39 -1.68 -19.40
C LYS A 262 -22.86 -0.22 -19.36
N ASN A 263 -22.20 0.62 -20.14
CA ASN A 263 -22.45 2.07 -20.24
C ASN A 263 -22.18 2.89 -18.95
N ASP A 264 -21.40 2.40 -18.00
CA ASP A 264 -20.91 3.18 -16.84
C ASP A 264 -19.73 4.10 -17.26
N ASN A 265 -19.99 4.98 -18.23
CA ASN A 265 -18.97 5.75 -18.94
C ASN A 265 -18.16 6.63 -17.99
N ASN A 266 -18.82 7.30 -17.05
CA ASN A 266 -18.16 8.17 -16.09
C ASN A 266 -17.10 7.44 -15.26
N ARG A 267 -17.40 6.25 -14.74
CA ARG A 267 -16.45 5.47 -13.92
C ARG A 267 -15.35 4.84 -14.77
N VAL A 268 -15.69 4.36 -15.98
CA VAL A 268 -14.68 3.81 -16.91
C VAL A 268 -13.68 4.90 -17.30
N LEU A 269 -14.12 6.09 -17.71
CA LEU A 269 -13.23 7.18 -18.10
C LEU A 269 -12.33 7.65 -16.94
N GLN A 270 -12.85 7.69 -15.71
CA GLN A 270 -12.04 7.97 -14.52
C GLN A 270 -10.97 6.90 -14.29
N PHE A 271 -11.32 5.62 -14.44
CA PHE A 271 -10.37 4.52 -14.35
C PHE A 271 -9.28 4.62 -15.42
N LEU A 272 -9.64 4.84 -16.69
CA LEU A 272 -8.68 4.93 -17.79
C LEU A 272 -7.70 6.11 -17.60
N LYS A 273 -8.21 7.25 -17.11
CA LYS A 273 -7.38 8.40 -16.76
C LYS A 273 -6.40 8.09 -15.62
N LEU A 274 -6.85 7.34 -14.61
CA LEU A 274 -6.00 6.96 -13.49
C LEU A 274 -4.89 6.00 -13.93
N MET A 275 -5.23 4.96 -14.69
CA MET A 275 -4.26 3.96 -15.13
C MET A 275 -3.28 4.47 -16.18
N SER A 276 -3.70 5.46 -16.98
CA SER A 276 -2.85 6.10 -17.99
C SER A 276 -2.19 5.11 -18.98
N TYR A 277 -2.91 4.06 -19.38
CA TYR A 277 -2.45 3.17 -20.46
C TYR A 277 -2.39 3.91 -21.80
N GLU A 278 -1.74 3.29 -22.78
CA GLU A 278 -1.73 3.79 -24.16
C GLU A 278 -3.15 3.97 -24.72
N ASN A 279 -3.32 4.94 -25.62
CA ASN A 279 -4.63 5.32 -26.16
C ASN A 279 -5.38 4.13 -26.79
N LYS A 280 -4.69 3.24 -27.52
CA LYS A 280 -5.31 2.05 -28.14
C LYS A 280 -5.85 1.06 -27.11
N ILE A 281 -5.13 0.87 -26.00
CA ILE A 281 -5.57 0.03 -24.89
C ILE A 281 -6.81 0.66 -24.24
N ASN A 282 -6.77 1.96 -23.95
CA ASN A 282 -7.90 2.69 -23.37
C ASN A 282 -9.15 2.62 -24.25
N GLN A 283 -8.99 2.81 -25.57
CA GLN A 283 -10.08 2.71 -26.53
C GLN A 283 -10.70 1.30 -26.53
N THR A 284 -9.87 0.26 -26.52
CA THR A 284 -10.34 -1.14 -26.46
C THR A 284 -11.19 -1.42 -25.22
N ILE A 285 -10.75 -0.93 -24.05
CA ILE A 285 -11.50 -1.08 -22.79
C ILE A 285 -12.83 -0.32 -22.87
N TYR A 286 -12.79 0.92 -23.34
CA TYR A 286 -13.97 1.76 -23.47
C TYR A 286 -15.01 1.13 -24.42
N GLU A 287 -14.61 0.72 -25.61
CA GLU A 287 -15.50 0.06 -26.59
C GLU A 287 -16.04 -1.30 -26.12
N ALA A 288 -15.31 -2.00 -25.24
CA ALA A 288 -15.83 -3.20 -24.60
C ALA A 288 -16.92 -2.84 -23.58
N SER A 289 -16.72 -1.78 -22.79
CA SER A 289 -17.65 -1.32 -21.75
C SER A 289 -18.98 -0.76 -22.27
N THR A 290 -19.04 -0.29 -23.52
CA THR A 290 -20.33 0.15 -24.12
C THR A 290 -21.26 -1.01 -24.47
N ARG A 291 -20.72 -2.22 -24.53
CA ARG A 291 -21.45 -3.44 -24.96
C ARG A 291 -21.56 -4.51 -23.88
N ASN A 292 -20.70 -4.45 -22.86
CA ASN A 292 -20.52 -5.52 -21.88
C ASN A 292 -20.34 -4.94 -20.48
N ASP A 293 -20.63 -5.77 -19.48
CA ASP A 293 -20.07 -5.53 -18.14
C ASP A 293 -18.58 -5.85 -18.16
N ILE A 294 -17.78 -5.06 -17.45
CA ILE A 294 -16.33 -5.24 -17.36
C ILE A 294 -15.97 -5.65 -15.94
N VAL A 295 -15.18 -6.73 -15.83
CA VAL A 295 -14.47 -7.09 -14.61
C VAL A 295 -12.99 -6.91 -14.83
N ILE A 296 -12.35 -6.15 -13.96
CA ILE A 296 -10.90 -6.00 -13.92
C ILE A 296 -10.40 -6.71 -12.68
N VAL A 297 -9.44 -7.60 -12.86
CA VAL A 297 -8.76 -8.29 -11.77
C VAL A 297 -7.38 -7.67 -11.64
N TRP A 298 -7.11 -6.98 -10.55
CA TRP A 298 -5.76 -6.55 -10.21
C TRP A 298 -5.07 -7.68 -9.47
N ILE A 299 -4.18 -8.37 -10.17
CA ILE A 299 -3.36 -9.47 -9.67
C ILE A 299 -2.12 -8.86 -9.03
N THR A 300 -2.09 -8.81 -7.70
CA THR A 300 -1.00 -8.23 -6.91
C THR A 300 -0.06 -9.32 -6.42
N LEU A 301 1.22 -9.24 -6.81
CA LEU A 301 2.28 -10.07 -6.24
C LEU A 301 2.66 -9.51 -4.86
N LEU A 302 2.49 -10.29 -3.79
CA LEU A 302 2.63 -9.84 -2.41
C LEU A 302 4.08 -9.80 -1.90
N LYS A 303 4.97 -10.60 -2.48
CA LYS A 303 6.38 -10.69 -2.07
C LYS A 303 7.32 -10.60 -3.29
N PRO A 304 7.29 -9.47 -4.02
CA PRO A 304 8.18 -9.27 -5.15
C PRO A 304 9.65 -9.27 -4.69
N GLN A 305 10.52 -9.85 -5.52
CA GLN A 305 11.98 -9.87 -5.33
C GLN A 305 12.65 -8.66 -5.97
N SER A 306 12.03 -8.08 -7.00
CA SER A 306 12.45 -6.84 -7.62
C SER A 306 12.57 -5.71 -6.60
N ILE A 307 13.73 -5.06 -6.57
CA ILE A 307 14.01 -3.89 -5.73
C ILE A 307 14.38 -2.69 -6.59
N GLY A 308 13.88 -1.53 -6.20
CA GLY A 308 14.17 -0.25 -6.81
C GLY A 308 15.02 0.67 -5.93
N GLN A 309 15.03 1.94 -6.30
CA GLN A 309 15.67 3.01 -5.55
C GLN A 309 15.02 4.39 -5.79
N ILE A 310 15.16 5.25 -4.79
CA ILE A 310 14.85 6.68 -4.84
C ILE A 310 16.15 7.46 -4.84
N GLN A 311 16.29 8.37 -5.81
CA GLN A 311 17.50 9.18 -5.98
C GLN A 311 17.15 10.66 -6.09
N LEU A 312 18.01 11.52 -5.55
CA LEU A 312 17.96 12.95 -5.86
C LEU A 312 18.13 13.17 -7.37
N LYS A 313 17.33 14.09 -7.91
CA LYS A 313 17.50 14.64 -9.27
C LYS A 313 18.37 15.90 -9.26
N SER A 314 18.37 16.65 -8.18
CA SER A 314 19.18 17.85 -7.94
C SER A 314 19.35 18.09 -6.43
N ALA A 315 20.09 19.13 -6.05
CA ALA A 315 20.19 19.61 -4.67
C ALA A 315 19.00 20.50 -4.23
N SER A 316 18.00 20.71 -5.10
CA SER A 316 16.81 21.51 -4.78
C SER A 316 15.77 20.64 -4.06
N PRO A 317 15.23 21.09 -2.90
CA PRO A 317 14.14 20.40 -2.22
C PRO A 317 12.81 20.48 -2.98
N HIS A 318 12.70 21.33 -4.01
CA HIS A 318 11.49 21.49 -4.82
C HIS A 318 11.44 20.55 -6.02
N ASP A 319 12.58 19.97 -6.38
CA ASP A 319 12.64 19.08 -7.52
C ASP A 319 12.15 17.70 -7.11
N LYS A 320 11.30 17.10 -7.94
CA LYS A 320 10.85 15.73 -7.73
C LYS A 320 12.04 14.76 -7.82
N VAL A 321 12.07 13.78 -6.93
CA VAL A 321 13.06 12.70 -6.97
C VAL A 321 12.97 11.89 -8.25
N ARG A 322 14.07 11.23 -8.61
CA ARG A 322 14.06 10.13 -9.57
C ARG A 322 13.59 8.87 -8.84
N ILE A 323 12.55 8.25 -9.38
CA ILE A 323 12.03 6.96 -8.92
C ILE A 323 12.41 5.92 -9.95
N ASP A 324 13.18 4.94 -9.53
CA ASP A 324 13.40 3.71 -10.28
C ASP A 324 12.75 2.59 -9.47
N ALA A 325 11.56 2.15 -9.87
CA ALA A 325 10.78 1.21 -9.07
C ALA A 325 11.31 -0.24 -9.16
N GLY A 326 12.17 -0.54 -10.12
CA GLY A 326 12.74 -1.87 -10.31
C GLY A 326 11.73 -2.94 -10.74
N TYR A 327 10.47 -2.61 -11.06
CA TYR A 327 9.45 -3.61 -11.40
C TYR A 327 9.90 -4.59 -12.47
N LEU A 328 9.65 -5.87 -12.23
CA LEU A 328 9.91 -6.97 -13.17
C LEU A 328 11.38 -7.15 -13.54
N THR A 329 12.31 -6.62 -12.73
CA THR A 329 13.75 -6.81 -12.94
C THR A 329 14.20 -8.20 -12.51
N ASP A 330 13.50 -8.81 -11.55
CA ASP A 330 13.67 -10.22 -11.21
C ASP A 330 12.77 -11.12 -12.07
N ALA A 331 13.35 -12.15 -12.68
CA ALA A 331 12.63 -13.07 -13.54
C ALA A 331 11.60 -13.94 -12.78
N ASP A 332 11.81 -14.15 -11.48
CA ASP A 332 10.87 -14.90 -10.64
C ASP A 332 9.56 -14.15 -10.42
N ASP A 333 9.61 -12.83 -10.30
CA ASP A 333 8.40 -12.00 -10.20
C ASP A 333 7.53 -12.15 -11.46
N VAL A 334 8.16 -12.14 -12.64
CA VAL A 334 7.48 -12.33 -13.91
C VAL A 334 6.89 -13.74 -14.00
N ARG A 335 7.64 -14.77 -13.60
CA ARG A 335 7.16 -16.16 -13.55
C ARG A 335 5.92 -16.28 -12.67
N GLN A 336 5.98 -15.78 -11.44
CA GLN A 336 4.85 -15.83 -10.52
C GLN A 336 3.64 -15.07 -11.07
N LEU A 337 3.82 -13.89 -11.66
CA LEU A 337 2.71 -13.12 -12.25
C LEU A 337 2.03 -13.88 -13.42
N VAL A 338 2.76 -14.66 -14.20
CA VAL A 338 2.18 -15.58 -15.20
C VAL A 338 1.30 -16.63 -14.51
N ASP A 339 1.74 -17.19 -13.39
CA ASP A 339 0.96 -18.16 -12.61
C ASP A 339 -0.30 -17.52 -11.98
N GLY A 340 -0.21 -16.27 -11.53
CA GLY A 340 -1.36 -15.48 -11.10
C GLY A 340 -2.39 -15.29 -12.23
N LEU A 341 -1.94 -14.91 -13.43
CA LEU A 341 -2.80 -14.79 -14.61
C LEU A 341 -3.46 -16.13 -15.00
N ARG A 342 -2.70 -17.23 -14.97
CA ARG A 342 -3.23 -18.58 -15.18
C ARG A 342 -4.32 -18.91 -14.16
N ARG A 343 -4.07 -18.61 -12.89
CA ARG A 343 -5.06 -18.90 -11.85
C ARG A 343 -6.34 -18.11 -12.01
N GLN A 344 -6.26 -16.85 -12.43
CA GLN A 344 -7.46 -16.08 -12.78
C GLN A 344 -8.18 -16.66 -14.02
N ARG A 345 -7.48 -17.33 -14.94
CA ARG A 345 -8.12 -17.99 -16.08
C ARG A 345 -8.88 -19.26 -15.69
N ASP A 346 -8.51 -19.94 -14.60
CA ASP A 346 -9.29 -21.07 -14.09
C ASP A 346 -10.73 -20.68 -13.75
N PHE A 347 -10.95 -19.42 -13.33
CA PHE A 347 -12.30 -18.90 -13.09
C PHE A 347 -13.19 -19.00 -14.32
N LEU A 348 -12.64 -18.83 -15.54
CA LEU A 348 -13.40 -18.94 -16.80
C LEU A 348 -13.96 -20.36 -17.02
N GLN A 349 -13.44 -21.37 -16.32
CA GLN A 349 -13.92 -22.75 -16.41
C GLN A 349 -15.06 -23.07 -15.46
N THR A 350 -15.30 -22.22 -14.46
CA THR A 350 -16.41 -22.35 -13.51
C THR A 350 -17.76 -22.26 -14.21
N LYS A 351 -18.77 -22.96 -13.68
CA LYS A 351 -20.16 -22.86 -14.11
C LYS A 351 -20.65 -21.42 -14.00
N THR A 352 -20.27 -20.73 -12.92
CA THR A 352 -20.65 -19.34 -12.69
C THR A 352 -20.14 -18.39 -13.77
N PHE A 353 -18.86 -18.42 -14.14
CA PHE A 353 -18.34 -17.53 -15.19
C PHE A 353 -18.85 -17.91 -16.58
N LYS A 354 -19.00 -19.22 -16.87
CA LYS A 354 -19.61 -19.70 -18.12
C LYS A 354 -21.04 -19.20 -18.28
N LYS A 355 -21.84 -19.23 -17.20
CA LYS A 355 -23.21 -18.68 -17.18
C LYS A 355 -23.27 -17.20 -17.53
N HIS A 356 -22.25 -16.43 -17.15
CA HIS A 356 -22.15 -15.00 -17.43
C HIS A 356 -21.41 -14.70 -18.74
N GLU A 357 -21.12 -15.72 -19.55
CA GLU A 357 -20.41 -15.61 -20.84
C GLU A 357 -19.08 -14.83 -20.68
N ALA A 358 -18.41 -15.01 -19.54
CA ALA A 358 -17.19 -14.27 -19.21
C ALA A 358 -16.05 -14.69 -20.14
N VAL A 359 -15.44 -13.71 -20.82
CA VAL A 359 -14.29 -13.92 -21.70
C VAL A 359 -13.25 -12.81 -21.53
N PRO A 360 -11.96 -13.09 -21.75
CA PRO A 360 -10.91 -12.06 -21.70
C PRO A 360 -11.11 -11.01 -22.79
N ILE A 361 -10.86 -9.75 -22.45
CA ILE A 361 -10.71 -8.70 -23.46
C ILE A 361 -9.40 -8.94 -24.20
N ARG A 362 -9.44 -8.94 -25.52
CA ARG A 362 -8.26 -9.11 -26.38
C ARG A 362 -7.77 -7.72 -26.80
N PHE A 363 -6.49 -7.48 -26.54
CA PHE A 363 -5.84 -6.21 -26.84
C PHE A 363 -5.00 -6.35 -28.10
N ASP A 364 -5.05 -5.33 -28.95
CA ASP A 364 -4.13 -5.24 -30.08
C ASP A 364 -2.79 -4.67 -29.62
N ILE A 365 -1.88 -5.56 -29.19
CA ILE A 365 -0.50 -5.24 -28.85
C ILE A 365 0.37 -5.95 -29.88
N PRO A 366 0.78 -5.27 -30.97
CA PRO A 366 1.43 -5.90 -32.12
C PRO A 366 2.64 -6.76 -31.74
N GLU A 367 3.45 -6.30 -30.79
CA GLU A 367 4.65 -6.98 -30.29
C GLU A 367 4.31 -8.30 -29.58
N CYS A 368 3.20 -8.36 -28.85
CA CYS A 368 2.77 -9.60 -28.21
C CYS A 368 2.03 -10.51 -29.19
N ASN A 369 1.12 -9.96 -29.98
CA ASN A 369 0.20 -10.70 -30.85
C ASN A 369 0.89 -11.34 -32.06
N SER A 370 1.93 -10.69 -32.60
CA SER A 370 2.63 -11.18 -33.81
C SER A 370 3.71 -12.21 -33.49
N ASN A 371 4.28 -12.15 -32.28
CA ASN A 371 5.45 -12.95 -31.91
C ASN A 371 5.11 -14.19 -31.08
N TYR A 372 3.96 -14.19 -30.40
CA TYR A 372 3.61 -15.25 -29.46
C TYR A 372 2.21 -15.80 -29.72
N ARG A 373 2.06 -17.11 -29.48
CA ARG A 373 0.74 -17.75 -29.51
C ARG A 373 -0.11 -17.16 -28.40
N LEU A 374 -1.33 -16.72 -28.74
CA LEU A 374 -2.28 -16.18 -27.78
C LEU A 374 -2.39 -17.09 -26.54
N ASP A 375 -2.35 -16.47 -25.36
CA ASP A 375 -2.45 -17.14 -24.06
C ASP A 375 -1.30 -18.12 -23.72
N SER A 376 -0.20 -18.16 -24.49
CA SER A 376 1.04 -18.85 -24.10
C SER A 376 1.78 -18.08 -23.00
N ASP A 377 2.77 -18.71 -22.38
CA ASP A 377 3.57 -18.08 -21.34
C ASP A 377 4.31 -16.87 -21.86
N GLU A 378 4.85 -16.95 -23.08
CA GLU A 378 5.54 -15.85 -23.73
C GLU A 378 4.58 -14.69 -24.02
N TYR A 379 3.34 -15.00 -24.43
CA TYR A 379 2.30 -13.98 -24.58
C TYR A 379 1.96 -13.31 -23.24
N LEU A 380 1.78 -14.09 -22.17
CA LEU A 380 1.45 -13.56 -20.84
C LEU A 380 2.61 -12.74 -20.26
N LYS A 381 3.86 -13.15 -20.47
CA LYS A 381 5.05 -12.35 -20.11
C LYS A 381 5.05 -11.00 -20.82
N CYS A 382 4.75 -11.00 -22.12
CA CYS A 382 4.62 -9.76 -22.89
C CYS A 382 3.44 -8.91 -22.39
N TYR A 383 2.29 -9.53 -22.11
CA TYR A 383 1.13 -8.84 -21.52
C TYR A 383 1.47 -8.12 -20.20
N ILE A 384 2.20 -8.80 -19.31
CA ILE A 384 2.61 -8.25 -18.00
C ILE A 384 3.34 -6.91 -18.16
N SER A 385 4.22 -6.75 -19.16
CA SER A 385 4.98 -5.50 -19.31
C SER A 385 4.12 -4.28 -19.68
N TYR A 386 2.96 -4.48 -20.30
CA TYR A 386 2.04 -3.38 -20.68
C TYR A 386 1.00 -3.06 -19.60
N PHE A 387 0.67 -4.03 -18.74
CA PHE A 387 -0.41 -3.90 -17.76
C PHE A 387 0.09 -3.88 -16.31
N SER A 388 1.40 -3.86 -16.09
CA SER A 388 1.99 -3.72 -14.76
C SER A 388 1.99 -2.29 -14.26
N THR A 389 1.63 -2.09 -12.99
CA THR A 389 1.79 -0.81 -12.31
C THR A 389 1.87 -1.00 -10.79
N THR A 390 1.99 0.11 -10.05
CA THR A 390 1.96 0.16 -8.59
C THR A 390 0.53 0.05 -8.04
N ILE A 391 0.36 -0.48 -6.83
CA ILE A 391 -0.84 -0.25 -5.99
C ILE A 391 -0.57 0.74 -4.84
N TYR A 392 0.48 1.55 -4.98
CA TYR A 392 0.91 2.60 -4.08
C TYR A 392 1.29 2.11 -2.69
N HIS A 393 2.06 1.01 -2.62
CA HIS A 393 2.59 0.45 -1.38
C HIS A 393 4.13 0.55 -1.26
N PRO A 394 4.79 1.69 -1.58
CA PRO A 394 6.24 1.78 -1.50
C PRO A 394 6.74 1.72 -0.06
N VAL A 395 7.81 0.96 0.19
CA VAL A 395 8.46 0.76 1.50
C VAL A 395 9.98 0.66 1.36
N GLY A 396 10.70 0.60 2.48
CA GLY A 396 12.08 0.09 2.54
C GLY A 396 13.22 1.08 2.23
N THR A 397 12.92 2.31 1.82
CA THR A 397 13.93 3.30 1.40
C THR A 397 14.79 3.90 2.52
N ALA A 398 14.46 3.61 3.78
CA ALA A 398 15.25 3.90 4.95
C ALA A 398 15.27 2.68 5.89
N LYS A 399 15.54 1.51 5.30
CA LYS A 399 15.50 0.18 5.90
C LYS A 399 16.02 0.12 7.34
N MET A 400 15.24 -0.50 8.22
CA MET A 400 15.65 -0.93 9.55
C MET A 400 16.49 -2.21 9.47
N GLY A 401 17.48 -2.34 10.36
CA GLY A 401 18.24 -3.58 10.48
C GLY A 401 19.02 -3.70 11.79
N PRO A 402 19.60 -4.87 12.09
CA PRO A 402 20.40 -5.12 13.29
C PRO A 402 21.72 -4.32 13.31
N ILE A 403 22.39 -4.31 14.46
CA ILE A 403 23.75 -3.77 14.55
C ILE A 403 24.66 -4.47 13.53
N GLY A 404 25.42 -3.70 12.76
CA GLY A 404 26.32 -4.22 11.73
C GLY A 404 25.70 -4.44 10.35
N ASP A 405 24.38 -4.31 10.19
CA ASP A 405 23.74 -4.36 8.87
C ASP A 405 24.09 -3.10 8.05
N LYS A 406 25.00 -3.27 7.10
CA LYS A 406 25.46 -2.20 6.18
C LYS A 406 24.37 -1.73 5.19
N GLN A 407 23.27 -2.47 5.07
CA GLN A 407 22.13 -2.12 4.23
C GLN A 407 21.04 -1.35 5.00
N SER A 408 21.24 -1.13 6.31
CA SER A 408 20.27 -0.41 7.15
C SER A 408 20.59 1.07 7.31
N VAL A 409 19.55 1.89 7.34
CA VAL A 409 19.59 3.33 7.60
C VAL A 409 19.24 3.64 9.05
N VAL A 410 18.29 2.87 9.62
CA VAL A 410 17.89 3.00 11.03
C VAL A 410 18.20 1.74 11.82
N ASP A 411 18.38 1.90 13.13
CA ASP A 411 18.47 0.79 14.07
C ASP A 411 17.09 0.24 14.46
N LEU A 412 17.05 -0.76 15.34
CA LEU A 412 15.80 -1.40 15.80
C LEU A 412 14.93 -0.50 16.66
N GLN A 413 15.48 0.61 17.15
CA GLN A 413 14.75 1.69 17.80
C GLN A 413 14.34 2.78 16.80
N LEU A 414 14.51 2.58 15.49
CA LEU A 414 14.16 3.55 14.44
C LEU A 414 15.03 4.82 14.44
N LYS A 415 16.17 4.81 15.14
CA LYS A 415 17.13 5.94 15.16
C LYS A 415 18.01 5.88 13.92
N VAL A 416 18.24 7.03 13.29
CA VAL A 416 19.12 7.14 12.13
C VAL A 416 20.56 6.89 12.55
N ARG A 417 21.24 5.98 11.85
CA ARG A 417 22.60 5.58 12.21
C ARG A 417 23.59 6.72 12.01
N GLY A 418 24.47 6.93 13.00
CA GLY A 418 25.49 7.97 12.95
C GLY A 418 24.94 9.40 13.06
N VAL A 419 23.66 9.58 13.41
CA VAL A 419 23.05 10.90 13.64
C VAL A 419 22.21 10.88 14.91
N ASP A 420 22.61 11.65 15.91
CA ASP A 420 21.93 11.73 17.19
C ASP A 420 20.62 12.51 17.09
N SER A 421 19.66 12.21 17.98
CA SER A 421 18.37 12.92 18.09
C SER A 421 17.53 12.90 16.80
N LEU A 422 17.71 11.90 15.94
CA LEU A 422 16.97 11.74 14.68
C LEU A 422 16.38 10.34 14.54
N ARG A 423 15.08 10.25 14.23
CA ARG A 423 14.38 8.99 13.93
C ARG A 423 13.64 9.05 12.61
N VAL A 424 13.40 7.89 12.01
CA VAL A 424 12.45 7.72 10.90
C VAL A 424 11.33 6.82 11.35
N ILE A 425 10.08 7.31 11.28
CA ILE A 425 8.89 6.55 11.69
C ILE A 425 7.85 6.69 10.57
N ASP A 426 8.00 5.84 9.56
CA ASP A 426 7.04 5.66 8.46
C ASP A 426 7.32 4.33 7.73
N ALA A 427 6.67 4.09 6.60
CA ALA A 427 6.81 2.85 5.83
C ALA A 427 8.20 2.62 5.23
N SER A 428 9.05 3.65 5.16
CA SER A 428 10.40 3.53 4.59
C SER A 428 11.31 2.62 5.42
N ILE A 429 10.99 2.39 6.69
CA ILE A 429 11.83 1.57 7.58
C ILE A 429 11.61 0.08 7.41
N MET A 430 10.53 -0.36 6.75
CA MET A 430 10.23 -1.79 6.63
C MET A 430 11.39 -2.51 5.92
N PRO A 431 12.02 -3.52 6.55
CA PRO A 431 13.14 -4.21 5.92
C PRO A 431 12.72 -5.00 4.68
N ASN A 432 11.52 -5.59 4.74
CA ASN A 432 10.85 -6.26 3.62
C ASN A 432 9.37 -5.88 3.62
N ILE A 433 8.78 -5.76 2.43
CA ILE A 433 7.35 -5.48 2.28
C ILE A 433 6.52 -6.63 2.88
N VAL A 434 5.38 -6.28 3.48
CA VAL A 434 4.46 -7.25 4.08
C VAL A 434 3.43 -7.74 3.06
N SER A 435 2.88 -8.93 3.27
CA SER A 435 1.88 -9.56 2.41
C SER A 435 0.49 -8.91 2.55
N GLY A 436 0.32 -7.70 2.02
CA GLY A 436 -0.96 -6.96 1.95
C GLY A 436 -0.79 -5.44 2.02
N ASN A 437 -1.90 -4.69 2.11
CA ASN A 437 -1.86 -3.23 2.10
C ASN A 437 -1.04 -2.64 3.26
N THR A 438 -0.24 -1.61 2.99
CA THR A 438 0.79 -1.10 3.92
C THR A 438 0.30 -0.03 4.91
N ASN A 439 -0.98 0.37 4.86
CA ASN A 439 -1.53 1.38 5.77
C ASN A 439 -1.52 0.91 7.24
N ALA A 440 -2.09 -0.26 7.55
CA ALA A 440 -2.11 -0.77 8.92
C ALA A 440 -0.70 -1.03 9.48
N PRO A 441 0.24 -1.66 8.73
CA PRO A 441 1.63 -1.79 9.17
C PRO A 441 2.32 -0.45 9.45
N THR A 442 2.04 0.58 8.66
CA THR A 442 2.61 1.93 8.90
C THR A 442 2.09 2.53 10.21
N ILE A 443 0.80 2.33 10.52
CA ILE A 443 0.20 2.78 11.78
C ILE A 443 0.78 1.99 12.97
N MET A 444 0.98 0.68 12.82
CA MET A 444 1.66 -0.13 13.82
C MET A 444 3.08 0.39 14.10
N ILE A 445 3.86 0.68 13.06
CA ILE A 445 5.21 1.28 13.18
C ILE A 445 5.14 2.61 13.94
N ALA A 446 4.13 3.45 13.65
CA ALA A 446 3.93 4.72 14.34
C ALA A 446 3.58 4.55 15.82
N GLU A 447 2.70 3.60 16.16
CA GLU A 447 2.32 3.30 17.55
C GLU A 447 3.50 2.78 18.37
N LYS A 448 4.28 1.87 17.79
CA LYS A 448 5.49 1.36 18.42
C LYS A 448 6.57 2.43 18.54
N GLY A 449 6.79 3.19 17.47
CA GLY A 449 7.70 4.32 17.44
C GLY A 449 7.37 5.37 18.51
N ALA A 450 6.09 5.68 18.71
CA ALA A 450 5.65 6.59 19.76
C ALA A 450 5.99 6.08 21.17
N ASP A 451 5.89 4.77 21.43
CA ASP A 451 6.27 4.20 22.72
C ASP A 451 7.79 4.16 22.92
N LEU A 452 8.57 3.87 21.87
CA LEU A 452 10.03 3.97 21.91
C LEU A 452 10.50 5.39 22.27
N ILE A 453 9.85 6.41 21.72
CA ILE A 453 10.13 7.82 22.06
C ILE A 453 9.79 8.11 23.52
N LYS A 454 8.60 7.70 23.99
CA LYS A 454 8.18 7.92 25.38
C LYS A 454 9.14 7.24 26.37
N SER A 455 9.63 6.05 26.03
CA SER A 455 10.60 5.31 26.83
C SER A 455 11.93 6.09 26.95
N ASP A 456 12.51 6.50 25.83
CA ASP A 456 13.80 7.22 25.80
C ASP A 456 13.77 8.56 26.53
N TRP A 457 12.62 9.24 26.50
CA TRP A 457 12.46 10.55 27.12
C TRP A 457 11.77 10.50 28.48
N HIS A 458 11.68 9.32 29.10
CA HIS A 458 11.07 9.07 30.42
C HIS A 458 9.67 9.67 30.58
N MET A 459 8.87 9.68 29.51
CA MET A 459 7.53 10.26 29.51
C MET A 459 6.48 9.29 30.08
N ILE A 460 6.81 8.00 30.22
CA ILE A 460 5.93 6.99 30.81
C ILE A 460 5.75 7.21 32.32
N ASP A 461 6.80 7.63 33.03
CA ASP A 461 6.74 7.95 34.47
C ASP A 461 5.95 9.23 34.76
N GLN A 462 5.88 10.17 33.81
CA GLN A 462 5.12 11.42 33.98
C GLN A 462 3.61 11.23 33.70
N LEU A 463 3.23 10.29 32.82
CA LEU A 463 1.83 10.03 32.48
C LEU A 463 1.09 9.22 33.56
N ASN A 464 1.80 8.41 34.35
CA ASN A 464 1.22 7.65 35.46
C ASN A 464 1.07 8.47 36.76
N VAL A 465 1.55 9.72 36.79
CA VAL A 465 1.41 10.63 37.94
C VAL A 465 0.26 11.64 37.73
N GLU A 466 -0.27 11.75 36.50
CA GLU A 466 -1.40 12.65 36.15
C GLU A 466 -2.72 11.92 35.83
N LEU A 467 -2.79 10.61 36.03
CA LEU A 467 -4.02 9.80 36.08
C LEU A 467 -4.29 9.37 37.52
#